data_AF-A0A2J6MKL5-F1
#
_entry.id   AF-A0A2J6MKL5-F1
#
_cell.length_a   1.000
_cell.length_b   1.000
_cell.length_c   1.000
_cell.angle_alpha   90.00
_cell.angle_beta   90.00
_cell.angle_gamma   90.00
#
_symmetry.space_group_name_H-M   'P 1'
#
loop_
_entity.id
_entity.type
_entity.pdbx_description
1 polymer ?
#
loop_
_entity_poly.entity_id
_entity_poly.type
_entity_poly.pdbx_seq_one_letter_code
_entity_poly.pdbx_strand_id
1 'polypeptide(L)'
;MASLDLIRRPLRDLMAGLMQLPVRPSGEPDYDEADPDVLVRLAESAELALRIVHDGFSAIGLLYACAAHRIAEGRIDADHAAALGRFQAELGELLVHLQRLSVACRHHTADYVANGEPHHERH
;
A
#
# COMPACT_ATOMS: atom_id res chain seq x y z
N MET A 1 -16.10 -3.96 12.52
CA MET A 1 -16.17 -4.65 11.21
C MET A 1 -14.75 -4.87 10.66
N ALA A 2 -13.93 -5.67 11.35
CA ALA A 2 -12.51 -5.87 10.99
C ALA A 2 -12.23 -7.18 10.21
N SER A 3 -13.28 -7.94 9.88
CA SER A 3 -13.12 -9.35 9.47
C SER A 3 -12.94 -9.55 7.96
N LEU A 4 -13.39 -8.63 7.11
CA LEU A 4 -13.31 -8.77 5.65
C LEU A 4 -11.99 -8.22 5.08
N ASP A 5 -11.44 -7.16 5.67
CA ASP A 5 -10.14 -6.59 5.27
C ASP A 5 -8.96 -7.54 5.54
N LEU A 6 -9.11 -8.50 6.46
CA LEU A 6 -8.10 -9.52 6.76
C LEU A 6 -8.01 -10.64 5.70
N ILE A 7 -9.03 -10.78 4.84
CA ILE A 7 -9.03 -11.77 3.74
C ILE A 7 -8.29 -11.19 2.53
N ARG A 8 -8.40 -9.89 2.27
CA ARG A 8 -7.60 -9.21 1.24
C ARG A 8 -6.13 -9.19 1.65
N ARG A 9 -5.24 -9.20 0.66
CA ARG A 9 -3.80 -9.09 0.85
C ARG A 9 -3.31 -7.84 0.12
N PRO A 10 -3.62 -6.62 0.60
CA PRO A 10 -3.47 -5.40 -0.20
C PRO A 10 -2.06 -5.18 -0.75
N LEU A 11 -1.02 -5.49 0.02
CA LEU A 11 0.36 -5.42 -0.47
C LEU A 11 0.66 -6.43 -1.58
N ARG A 12 0.11 -7.64 -1.50
CA ARG A 12 0.22 -8.66 -2.55
C ARG A 12 -0.53 -8.23 -3.80
N ASP A 13 -1.75 -7.74 -3.61
CA ASP A 13 -2.63 -7.31 -4.70
C ASP A 13 -2.04 -6.07 -5.41
N LEU A 14 -1.46 -5.15 -4.64
CA LEU A 14 -0.68 -4.02 -5.12
C LEU A 14 0.51 -4.49 -5.97
N MET A 15 1.34 -5.41 -5.48
CA MET A 15 2.47 -5.96 -6.27
C MET A 15 1.98 -6.62 -7.56
N ALA A 16 0.91 -7.41 -7.48
CA ALA A 16 0.34 -8.06 -8.66
C ALA A 16 -0.20 -7.03 -9.68
N GLY A 17 -0.81 -5.94 -9.22
CA GLY A 17 -1.27 -4.86 -10.07
C GLY A 17 -0.13 -4.04 -10.68
N LEU A 18 0.93 -3.77 -9.92
CA LEU A 18 2.13 -3.09 -10.42
C LEU A 18 2.78 -3.85 -11.59
N MET A 19 2.82 -5.18 -11.51
CA MET A 19 3.36 -6.03 -12.58
C MET A 19 2.52 -6.03 -13.86
N GLN A 20 1.26 -5.59 -13.80
CA GLN A 20 0.35 -5.49 -14.94
C GLN A 20 0.33 -4.08 -15.55
N LEU A 21 0.96 -3.11 -14.90
CA LEU A 21 0.92 -1.72 -15.32
C LEU A 21 1.89 -1.52 -16.50
N PRO A 22 1.42 -1.06 -17.67
CA PRO A 22 2.30 -0.71 -18.77
C PRO A 22 3.26 0.40 -18.34
N VAL A 23 4.48 0.36 -18.86
CA VAL A 23 5.54 1.31 -18.51
C VAL A 23 6.07 1.95 -19.77
N ARG A 24 6.11 3.29 -19.79
CA ARG A 24 6.68 4.08 -20.88
C ARG A 24 8.19 3.86 -20.98
N PRO A 25 8.83 4.18 -22.11
CA PRO A 25 10.30 4.14 -22.22
C PRO A 25 11.04 5.01 -21.17
N SER A 26 10.36 6.00 -20.59
CA SER A 26 10.88 6.82 -19.48
C SER A 26 10.93 6.10 -18.13
N GLY A 27 10.34 4.91 -18.01
CA GLY A 27 10.20 4.17 -16.76
C GLY A 27 8.98 4.55 -15.92
N GLU A 28 8.18 5.51 -16.38
CA GLU A 28 6.94 5.93 -15.70
C GLU A 28 5.75 5.08 -16.17
N PRO A 29 4.74 4.87 -15.31
CA PRO A 29 3.51 4.19 -15.72
C PRO A 29 2.82 4.85 -16.92
N ASP A 30 2.34 4.02 -17.85
CA ASP A 30 1.44 4.46 -18.91
C ASP A 30 -0.01 4.23 -18.49
N TYR A 31 -0.61 5.24 -17.86
CA TYR A 31 -2.00 5.17 -17.41
C TYR A 31 -3.01 5.19 -18.56
N ASP A 32 -2.63 5.72 -19.72
CA ASP A 32 -3.51 5.82 -20.89
C ASP A 32 -3.65 4.46 -21.60
N GLU A 33 -2.58 3.64 -21.58
CA GLU A 33 -2.58 2.28 -22.16
C GLU A 33 -3.05 1.20 -21.17
N ALA A 34 -3.05 1.50 -19.87
CA ALA A 34 -3.43 0.55 -18.84
C ALA A 34 -4.91 0.14 -18.91
N ASP A 35 -5.19 -1.14 -18.62
CA ASP A 35 -6.55 -1.63 -18.40
C ASP A 35 -7.20 -0.88 -17.20
N PRO A 36 -8.34 -0.20 -17.39
CA PRO A 36 -9.03 0.52 -16.32
C PRO A 36 -9.34 -0.33 -15.10
N ASP A 37 -9.66 -1.62 -15.26
CA ASP A 37 -9.93 -2.52 -14.14
C ASP A 37 -8.65 -2.76 -13.31
N VAL A 38 -7.49 -2.81 -13.96
CA VAL A 38 -6.19 -2.89 -13.26
C VAL A 38 -5.95 -1.61 -12.47
N LEU A 39 -6.20 -0.44 -13.06
CA LEU A 39 -6.03 0.85 -12.39
C LEU A 39 -6.93 1.00 -11.16
N VAL A 40 -8.21 0.60 -11.26
CA VAL A 40 -9.14 0.62 -10.12
C VAL A 40 -8.63 -0.28 -8.98
N ARG A 41 -8.30 -1.55 -9.29
CA ARG A 41 -7.78 -2.49 -8.28
C ARG A 41 -6.48 -2.01 -7.66
N LEU A 42 -5.61 -1.39 -8.46
CA LEU A 42 -4.34 -0.85 -8.01
C LEU A 42 -4.54 0.32 -7.04
N ALA A 43 -5.46 1.23 -7.35
CA ALA A 43 -5.82 2.33 -6.46
C ALA A 43 -6.38 1.81 -5.12
N GLU A 44 -7.33 0.88 -5.17
CA GLU A 44 -7.90 0.26 -3.95
C GLU A 44 -6.82 -0.42 -3.09
N SER A 45 -5.94 -1.19 -3.73
CA SER A 45 -4.87 -1.91 -3.02
C SER A 45 -3.86 -0.95 -2.40
N ALA A 46 -3.52 0.13 -3.10
CA ALA A 46 -2.65 1.19 -2.60
C ALA A 46 -3.29 1.93 -1.40
N GLU A 47 -4.56 2.31 -1.49
CA GLU A 47 -5.31 2.98 -0.42
C GLU A 47 -5.42 2.12 0.85
N LEU A 48 -5.71 0.83 0.68
CA LEU A 48 -5.75 -0.13 1.79
C LEU A 48 -4.35 -0.35 2.40
N ALA A 49 -3.32 -0.49 1.57
CA ALA A 49 -1.94 -0.61 2.03
C ALA A 49 -1.51 0.64 2.83
N LEU A 50 -1.84 1.84 2.32
CA LEU A 50 -1.61 3.12 2.99
C LEU A 50 -2.22 3.13 4.39
N ARG A 51 -3.49 2.76 4.49
CA ARG A 51 -4.20 2.70 5.76
C ARG A 51 -3.55 1.73 6.74
N ILE A 52 -3.25 0.50 6.30
CA ILE A 52 -2.61 -0.52 7.15
C ILE A 52 -1.27 -0.04 7.69
N VAL A 53 -0.44 0.59 6.85
CA VAL A 53 0.87 1.09 7.29
C VAL A 53 0.72 2.27 8.25
N HIS A 54 -0.20 3.22 8.00
CA HIS A 54 -0.48 4.32 8.93
C HIS A 54 -0.99 3.84 10.30
N ASP A 55 -1.91 2.87 10.31
CA ASP A 55 -2.39 2.24 11.55
C ASP A 55 -1.23 1.53 12.28
N GLY A 56 -0.37 0.83 11.53
CA GLY A 56 0.85 0.20 12.03
C GLY A 56 1.83 1.19 12.66
N PHE A 57 2.07 2.34 12.03
CA PHE A 57 2.92 3.40 12.58
C PHE A 57 2.38 3.95 13.90
N SER A 58 1.06 4.14 13.97
CA SER A 58 0.40 4.60 15.19
C SER A 58 0.56 3.59 16.33
N ALA A 59 0.38 2.29 16.03
CA ALA A 59 0.58 1.21 17.00
C ALA A 59 2.04 1.12 17.46
N ILE A 60 3.01 1.22 16.55
CA ILE A 60 4.45 1.24 16.89
C ILE A 60 4.78 2.43 17.79
N GLY A 61 4.24 3.62 17.49
CA GLY A 61 4.41 4.81 18.33
C GLY A 61 3.90 4.60 19.77
N LEU A 62 2.74 3.96 19.92
CA LEU A 62 2.22 3.60 21.24
C LEU A 62 3.12 2.59 21.96
N LEU A 63 3.60 1.56 21.25
CA LEU A 63 4.52 0.57 21.81
C LEU A 63 5.84 1.20 22.28
N TYR A 64 6.37 2.18 21.53
CA TYR A 64 7.54 2.95 21.96
C TYR A 64 7.28 3.72 23.24
N ALA A 65 6.14 4.40 23.34
CA ALA A 65 5.77 5.14 24.55
C ALA A 65 5.71 4.21 25.77
N CYS A 66 5.14 3.01 25.61
CA CYS A 66 5.12 1.99 26.67
C CYS A 66 6.50 1.42 26.99
N ALA A 67 7.39 1.30 26.00
CA ALA A 67 8.73 0.71 26.15
C ALA A 67 9.81 1.73 26.57
N ALA A 68 9.53 3.04 26.52
CA ALA A 68 10.51 4.10 26.65
C ALA A 68 11.40 3.97 27.90
N HIS A 69 10.80 3.70 29.06
CA HIS A 69 11.57 3.54 30.30
C HIS A 69 12.49 2.32 30.26
N ARG A 70 12.03 1.20 29.70
CA ARG A 70 12.81 -0.02 29.56
C ARG A 70 13.98 0.16 28.58
N ILE A 71 13.82 1.00 27.55
CA ILE A 71 14.91 1.38 26.65
C ILE A 71 15.92 2.25 27.40
N ALA A 72 15.47 3.26 28.14
CA ALA A 72 16.34 4.16 28.91
C ALA A 72 17.15 3.42 29.99
N GLU A 73 16.58 2.38 30.61
CA GLU A 73 17.27 1.50 31.56
C GLU A 73 18.20 0.47 30.90
N GLY A 74 18.28 0.44 29.56
CA GLY A 74 19.07 -0.54 28.80
C GLY A 74 18.51 -1.97 28.83
N ARG A 75 17.27 -2.16 29.32
CA ARG A 75 16.58 -3.47 29.33
C ARG A 75 16.03 -3.84 27.95
N ILE A 76 15.83 -2.86 27.10
CA ILE A 76 15.64 -3.01 25.67
C ILE A 76 16.79 -2.27 25.02
N ASP A 77 17.55 -2.98 24.20
CA ASP A 77 18.67 -2.38 23.49
C ASP A 77 18.16 -1.30 22.51
N ALA A 78 18.76 -0.12 22.60
CA ALA A 78 18.42 1.05 21.80
C ALA A 78 18.56 0.79 20.29
N ASP A 79 19.39 -0.18 19.88
CA ASP A 79 19.53 -0.59 18.48
C ASP A 79 18.23 -1.13 17.90
N HIS A 80 17.39 -1.81 18.70
CA HIS A 80 16.07 -2.27 18.24
C HIS A 80 15.13 -1.09 17.99
N ALA A 81 15.18 -0.08 18.87
CA ALA A 81 14.40 1.13 18.69
C ALA A 81 14.86 1.92 17.46
N ALA A 82 16.17 2.02 17.24
CA ALA A 82 16.72 2.65 16.04
C ALA A 82 16.36 1.87 14.75
N ALA A 83 16.39 0.53 14.79
CA ALA A 83 16.02 -0.31 13.65
C ALA A 83 14.55 -0.14 13.25
N LEU A 84 13.63 -0.13 14.22
CA LEU A 84 12.22 0.14 13.96
C LEU A 84 11.98 1.56 13.44
N GLY A 85 12.69 2.56 13.98
CA GLY A 85 12.59 3.94 13.49
C GLY A 85 13.03 4.08 12.03
N ARG A 86 14.14 3.42 11.65
CA ARG A 86 14.59 3.35 10.25
C ARG A 86 13.56 2.65 9.36
N PHE A 87 13.00 1.53 9.80
CA PHE A 87 11.94 0.83 9.07
C PHE A 87 10.71 1.72 8.82
N GLN A 88 10.28 2.50 9.82
CA GLN A 88 9.18 3.45 9.65
C GLN A 88 9.52 4.58 8.67
N ALA A 89 10.77 5.05 8.65
CA ALA A 89 11.22 6.05 7.67
C ALA A 89 11.13 5.52 6.23
N GLU A 90 11.68 4.34 5.96
CA GLU A 90 11.65 3.69 4.65
C GLU A 90 10.22 3.43 4.16
N LEU A 91 9.36 2.91 5.06
CA LEU A 91 7.95 2.73 4.75
C LEU A 91 7.25 4.08 4.50
N GLY A 92 7.61 5.13 5.23
CA GLY A 92 7.07 6.48 5.04
C GLY A 92 7.34 7.02 3.64
N GLU A 93 8.55 6.81 3.11
CA GLU A 93 8.88 7.18 1.72
C GLU A 93 8.04 6.39 0.71
N LEU A 94 7.91 5.06 0.91
CA LEU A 94 7.07 4.22 0.07
C LEU A 94 5.60 4.72 0.03
N LEU A 95 5.05 5.14 1.17
CA LEU A 95 3.67 5.63 1.24
C LEU A 95 3.44 6.85 0.35
N VAL A 96 4.40 7.75 0.22
CA VAL A 96 4.29 8.92 -0.68
C VAL A 96 4.11 8.46 -2.13
N HIS A 97 4.86 7.44 -2.55
CA HIS A 97 4.74 6.87 -3.88
C HIS A 97 3.38 6.17 -4.09
N LEU A 98 2.92 5.39 -3.11
CA LEU A 98 1.62 4.73 -3.19
C LEU A 98 0.45 5.72 -3.23
N GLN A 99 0.55 6.83 -2.49
CA GLN A 99 -0.46 7.89 -2.54
C GLN A 99 -0.52 8.54 -3.92
N ARG A 100 0.64 8.87 -4.50
CA ARG A 100 0.70 9.44 -5.86
C ARG A 100 0.15 8.47 -6.90
N LEU A 101 0.50 7.19 -6.80
CA LEU A 101 -0.01 6.13 -7.67
C LEU A 101 -1.53 6.00 -7.56
N SER A 102 -2.08 5.92 -6.35
CA SER A 102 -3.53 5.84 -6.12
C SER A 102 -4.25 7.04 -6.76
N VAL A 103 -3.79 8.26 -6.51
CA VAL A 103 -4.40 9.47 -7.08
C VAL A 103 -4.35 9.45 -8.60
N ALA A 104 -3.22 9.07 -9.20
CA ALA A 104 -3.09 8.99 -10.64
C ALA A 104 -4.03 7.93 -11.25
N CYS A 105 -4.11 6.74 -10.66
CA CYS A 105 -5.05 5.70 -11.08
C CYS A 105 -6.50 6.21 -11.01
N ARG A 106 -6.90 6.83 -9.89
CA ARG A 106 -8.25 7.38 -9.72
C ARG A 106 -8.59 8.46 -10.73
N HIS A 107 -7.61 9.31 -11.07
CA HIS A 107 -7.80 10.34 -12.09
C HIS A 107 -8.11 9.74 -13.46
N HIS A 108 -7.38 8.70 -13.88
CA HIS A 108 -7.57 8.07 -15.19
C HIS A 108 -8.78 7.13 -15.24
N THR A 109 -9.36 6.77 -14.08
CA THR A 109 -10.59 5.96 -13.99
C THR A 109 -11.79 6.76 -13.52
N ALA A 110 -11.75 8.10 -13.54
CA ALA A 110 -12.80 8.94 -12.95
C ALA A 110 -14.20 8.70 -13.58
N ASP A 111 -14.23 8.48 -14.90
CA ASP A 111 -15.45 8.23 -15.68
C ASP A 111 -15.66 6.75 -16.02
N TYR A 112 -14.82 5.86 -15.50
CA TYR A 112 -14.90 4.43 -15.79
C TYR A 112 -16.04 3.78 -15.01
N VAL A 113 -16.88 3.01 -15.72
CA VAL A 113 -17.91 2.15 -15.13
C VAL A 113 -17.47 0.70 -15.32
N ALA A 114 -17.22 0.01 -14.20
CA ALA A 114 -16.77 -1.38 -14.23
C ALA A 114 -17.80 -2.28 -14.92
N ASN A 115 -17.34 -3.04 -15.91
CA ASN A 115 -18.16 -4.07 -16.53
C ASN A 115 -18.22 -5.27 -15.58
N GLY A 116 -19.28 -5.34 -14.77
CA GLY A 116 -19.54 -6.50 -13.92
C GLY A 116 -20.03 -7.69 -14.74
N GLU A 117 -19.15 -8.46 -15.39
CA GLU A 117 -19.46 -9.85 -15.75
C GLU A 117 -18.22 -10.78 -15.64
N PRO A 118 -18.38 -11.99 -15.08
CA PRO A 118 -17.33 -13.00 -15.09
C PRO A 118 -17.11 -13.50 -16.51
N HIS A 119 -15.84 -13.58 -16.92
CA HIS A 119 -15.41 -14.25 -18.14
C HIS A 119 -15.82 -15.73 -18.06
N HIS A 120 -17.03 -16.07 -18.53
CA HIS A 120 -17.40 -17.44 -18.79
C HIS A 120 -16.64 -17.89 -20.04
N GLU A 121 -15.56 -18.65 -19.82
CA GLU A 121 -14.86 -19.41 -20.85
C GLU A 121 -15.89 -20.20 -21.67
N ARG A 122 -16.02 -19.84 -22.95
CA ARG A 122 -16.60 -20.72 -23.95
C ARG A 122 -15.47 -21.59 -24.49
N HIS A 123 -15.53 -22.88 -24.18
CA HIS A 123 -15.01 -23.96 -25.01
C HIS A 123 -16.01 -25.10 -25.01
#